data_AF-A0A2V8E4F6-F1
#
_entry.id   AF-A0A2V8E4F6-F1
#
_cell.length_a   1.000
_cell.length_b   1.000
_cell.length_c   1.000
_cell.angle_alpha   90.00
_cell.angle_beta   90.00
_cell.angle_gamma   90.00
#
_symmetry.space_group_name_H-M   'P 1'
#
loop_
_entity.id
_entity.type
_entity.pdbx_description
1 polymer ?
#
loop_
_entity_poly.entity_id
_entity_poly.type
_entity_poly.pdbx_seq_one_letter_code
_entity_poly.pdbx_strand_id
1 'polypeptide(L)'
;MLFTPPFPQLGRYEVCTSPRQLSDLVPAGWQVQQLPPLDALGAAGTYNRQRVAQLYGGRLALVARGRIDGSGQVESRTYISPHPDVRLEHLVPGTLIIRFIICCT
;
A
#
# COMPACT_ATOMS: atom_id res chain seq x y z
N MET A 1 10.05 -8.08 -3.23
CA MET A 1 9.03 -7.13 -2.73
C MET A 1 7.75 -7.40 -3.51
N LEU A 2 6.65 -7.75 -2.85
CA LEU A 2 5.53 -8.45 -3.51
C LEU A 2 4.50 -7.50 -4.16
N PHE A 3 4.30 -6.34 -3.56
CA PHE A 3 3.21 -5.40 -3.90
C PHE A 3 3.68 -4.19 -4.72
N THR A 4 4.89 -4.27 -5.27
CA THR A 4 5.47 -3.21 -6.11
C THR A 4 6.20 -3.85 -7.29
N PRO A 5 6.39 -3.11 -8.39
CA PRO A 5 7.17 -3.62 -9.52
C PRO A 5 8.59 -4.00 -9.07
N PRO A 6 9.15 -5.12 -9.56
CA PRO A 6 10.52 -5.53 -9.22
C PRO A 6 11.58 -4.58 -9.81
N PHE A 7 11.27 -3.95 -10.95
CA PHE A 7 12.16 -3.03 -11.66
C PHE A 7 11.38 -1.75 -12.02
N PRO A 8 11.27 -0.78 -11.09
CA PRO A 8 10.63 0.50 -11.41
C PRO A 8 11.47 1.26 -12.45
N GLN A 9 10.80 1.81 -13.47
CA GLN A 9 11.45 2.60 -14.53
C GLN A 9 11.85 4.00 -14.04
N LEU A 10 11.19 4.49 -12.99
CA LEU A 10 11.42 5.80 -12.37
C LEU A 10 11.41 5.63 -10.86
N GLY A 11 12.27 6.38 -10.17
CA GLY A 11 12.28 6.43 -8.71
C GLY A 11 12.53 5.07 -8.05
N ARG A 12 12.01 4.90 -6.84
CA ARG A 12 12.08 3.65 -6.08
C ARG A 12 10.83 3.43 -5.26
N TYR A 13 10.58 2.18 -4.92
CA TYR A 13 9.53 1.80 -3.97
C TYR A 13 10.13 1.41 -2.63
N GLU A 14 9.57 1.93 -1.55
CA GLU A 14 9.80 1.45 -0.19
C GLU A 14 8.48 0.90 0.36
N VAL A 15 8.53 -0.25 1.02
CA VAL A 15 7.36 -0.86 1.67
C VAL A 15 7.67 -1.14 3.11
N CYS A 16 6.81 -0.62 3.98
CA CYS A 16 6.89 -0.75 5.41
C CYS A 16 5.56 -1.29 5.95
N THR A 17 5.62 -1.94 7.11
CA THR A 17 4.42 -2.28 7.87
C THR A 17 4.49 -1.58 9.22
N SER A 18 3.34 -1.24 9.79
CA SER A 18 3.21 -0.65 11.10
C SER A 18 2.08 -1.34 11.87
N PRO A 19 2.26 -1.66 13.15
CA PRO A 19 1.18 -2.23 13.96
C PRO A 19 0.09 -1.20 14.29
N ARG A 20 0.32 0.10 14.04
CA ARG A 20 -0.65 1.17 14.30
C ARG A 20 -1.80 1.14 13.30
N GLN A 21 -2.96 1.64 13.72
CA GLN A 21 -4.13 1.74 12.86
C GLN A 21 -3.89 2.76 11.74
N LEU A 22 -4.56 2.56 10.61
CA LEU A 22 -4.41 3.43 9.44
C LEU A 22 -4.79 4.88 9.77
N SER A 23 -5.85 5.08 10.57
CA SER A 23 -6.29 6.40 11.04
C SER A 23 -5.21 7.18 11.80
N ASP A 24 -4.29 6.50 12.46
CA ASP A 24 -3.24 7.12 13.28
C ASP A 24 -2.01 7.52 12.45
N LEU A 25 -1.90 7.00 11.23
CA LEU A 25 -0.74 7.15 10.36
C LEU A 25 -1.01 8.02 9.13
N VAL A 26 -2.28 8.11 8.74
CA VAL A 26 -2.70 8.87 7.56
C VAL A 26 -2.57 10.37 7.84
N PRO A 27 -1.88 11.13 6.97
CA PRO A 27 -1.79 12.58 7.11
C PRO A 27 -3.17 13.25 7.17
N ALA A 28 -3.27 14.33 7.94
CA ALA A 28 -4.50 15.09 8.04
C ALA A 28 -4.99 15.57 6.66
N GLY A 29 -6.30 15.49 6.43
CA GLY A 29 -6.95 15.88 5.17
C GLY A 29 -6.93 14.80 4.07
N TRP A 30 -6.24 13.68 4.27
CA TRP A 30 -6.31 12.57 3.32
C TRP A 30 -7.58 11.75 3.55
N GLN A 31 -8.22 11.37 2.44
CA GLN A 31 -9.44 10.56 2.50
C GLN A 31 -9.10 9.09 2.71
N VAL A 32 -9.82 8.46 3.64
CA VAL A 32 -9.84 7.01 3.85
C VAL A 32 -11.04 6.43 3.10
N GLN A 33 -10.79 5.47 2.23
CA GLN A 33 -11.78 4.80 1.40
C GLN A 33 -11.82 3.31 1.70
N GLN A 34 -12.99 2.69 1.53
CA GLN A 34 -13.12 1.23 1.53
C GLN A 34 -13.07 0.73 0.10
N LEU A 35 -12.06 -0.06 -0.25
CA LEU A 35 -11.85 -0.56 -1.61
C LEU A 35 -11.75 -2.09 -1.63
N PRO A 36 -12.16 -2.74 -2.75
CA PRO A 36 -11.82 -4.13 -2.99
C PRO A 36 -10.29 -4.34 -2.92
N PRO A 37 -9.82 -5.50 -2.45
CA PRO A 37 -8.40 -5.71 -2.16
C PRO A 37 -7.50 -5.59 -3.40
N LEU A 38 -8.01 -5.96 -4.58
CA LEU A 38 -7.27 -5.83 -5.83
C LEU A 38 -7.15 -4.38 -6.31
N ASP A 39 -8.12 -3.54 -5.98
CA ASP A 39 -8.07 -2.11 -6.26
C ASP A 39 -7.20 -1.38 -5.24
N ALA A 40 -7.21 -1.85 -3.99
CA ALA A 40 -6.37 -1.34 -2.91
C ALA A 40 -4.87 -1.54 -3.21
N LEU A 41 -4.48 -2.78 -3.55
CA LEU A 41 -3.09 -3.18 -3.82
C LEU A 41 -2.64 -2.88 -5.24
N GLY A 42 -3.58 -2.67 -6.18
CA GLY A 42 -3.27 -2.39 -7.59
C GLY A 42 -2.72 -3.60 -8.34
N ALA A 43 -2.37 -3.45 -9.61
CA ALA A 43 -1.82 -4.57 -10.42
C ALA A 43 -0.30 -4.69 -10.36
N ALA A 44 0.37 -3.80 -9.63
CA ALA A 44 1.82 -3.73 -9.60
C ALA A 44 2.40 -4.76 -8.61
N GLY A 45 3.34 -5.58 -9.10
CA GLY A 45 4.06 -6.57 -8.30
C GLY A 45 3.80 -8.02 -8.71
N THR A 46 4.36 -8.96 -7.95
CA THR A 46 4.38 -10.40 -8.28
C THR A 46 3.46 -11.25 -7.39
N TYR A 47 2.54 -10.61 -6.65
CA TYR A 47 1.63 -11.32 -5.77
C TYR A 47 0.57 -12.13 -6.54
N ASN A 48 0.14 -13.26 -5.96
CA ASN A 48 -1.00 -14.02 -6.47
C ASN A 48 -2.30 -13.28 -6.15
N ARG A 49 -2.90 -12.66 -7.18
CA ARG A 49 -4.13 -11.87 -7.07
C ARG A 49 -5.34 -12.70 -6.61
N GLN A 50 -5.48 -13.93 -7.10
CA GLN A 50 -6.56 -14.82 -6.68
C GLN A 50 -6.45 -15.17 -5.20
N ARG A 51 -5.23 -15.46 -4.73
CA ARG A 51 -4.98 -15.75 -3.32
C ARG A 51 -5.30 -14.56 -2.43
N VAL A 52 -4.94 -13.34 -2.85
CA VAL A 52 -5.33 -12.11 -2.13
C VAL A 52 -6.84 -11.95 -2.08
N ALA A 53 -7.55 -12.13 -3.19
CA ALA A 53 -9.01 -12.01 -3.21
C ALA A 53 -9.68 -13.03 -2.27
N GLN A 54 -9.20 -14.28 -2.28
CA GLN A 54 -9.66 -15.33 -1.37
C GLN A 54 -9.36 -14.99 0.09
N LEU A 55 -8.16 -14.48 0.38
CA LEU A 55 -7.73 -14.15 1.72
C LEU A 55 -8.58 -13.04 2.36
N TYR A 56 -9.04 -12.08 1.56
CA TYR A 56 -9.99 -11.07 2.03
C TYR A 56 -11.42 -11.59 2.17
N GLY A 57 -11.81 -12.66 1.49
CA GLY A 57 -13.12 -13.30 1.68
C GLY A 57 -14.32 -12.35 1.52
N GLY A 58 -14.22 -11.34 0.64
CA GLY A 58 -15.24 -10.30 0.45
C GLY A 58 -15.10 -9.07 1.35
N ARG A 59 -14.16 -9.05 2.31
CA ARG A 59 -13.84 -7.87 3.11
C ARG A 59 -13.21 -6.77 2.25
N LEU A 60 -13.60 -5.53 2.50
CA LEU A 60 -12.96 -4.35 1.92
C LEU A 60 -11.72 -3.92 2.72
N ALA A 61 -10.72 -3.41 2.03
CA ALA A 61 -9.55 -2.78 2.64
C ALA A 61 -9.83 -1.28 2.87
N LEU A 62 -9.40 -0.76 4.01
CA LEU A 62 -9.25 0.67 4.22
C LEU A 62 -8.00 1.15 3.49
N VAL A 63 -8.14 2.19 2.69
CA VAL A 63 -7.08 2.72 1.84
C VAL A 63 -7.05 4.24 1.95
N ALA A 64 -5.87 4.80 2.14
CA ALA A 64 -5.63 6.23 1.95
C ALA A 64 -4.47 6.43 0.99
N ARG A 65 -4.61 7.39 0.08
CA ARG A 65 -3.61 7.71 -0.94
C ARG A 65 -3.41 9.20 -0.99
N GLY A 66 -2.18 9.60 -1.28
CA GLY A 66 -1.86 10.99 -1.48
C GLY A 66 -0.41 11.19 -1.83
N ARG A 67 -0.09 12.44 -2.15
CA ARG A 67 1.25 12.89 -2.49
C ARG A 67 1.80 13.74 -1.34
N ILE A 68 3.09 13.58 -1.08
CA ILE A 68 3.86 14.42 -0.19
C ILE A 68 5.01 14.98 -1.03
N ASP A 69 5.05 16.30 -1.12
CA ASP A 69 6.13 17.01 -1.78
C ASP A 69 7.18 17.40 -0.72
N GLY A 70 8.40 16.91 -0.90
CA GLY A 70 9.56 17.26 -0.09
C GLY A 70 10.56 18.12 -0.87
N SER A 71 11.63 18.56 -0.22
CA SER A 71 12.71 19.33 -0.87
C SER A 71 13.43 18.49 -1.93
N GLY A 72 13.00 18.60 -3.19
CA GLY A 72 13.58 17.87 -4.33
C GLY A 72 13.15 16.41 -4.46
N GLN A 73 12.08 16.00 -3.76
CA GLN A 73 11.54 14.64 -3.85
C GLN A 73 10.02 14.68 -3.87
N VAL A 74 9.42 13.94 -4.79
CA VAL A 74 7.97 13.72 -4.81
C VAL A 74 7.71 12.31 -4.33
N GLU A 75 6.89 12.19 -3.30
CA GLU A 75 6.52 10.90 -2.73
C GLU A 75 5.02 10.65 -2.88
N SER A 76 4.65 9.54 -3.52
CA SER A 76 3.29 9.01 -3.46
C SER A 76 3.22 7.97 -2.35
N ARG A 77 2.32 8.16 -1.37
CA ARG A 77 2.08 7.16 -0.30
C ARG A 77 0.72 6.51 -0.48
N THR A 78 0.70 5.20 -0.27
CA THR A 78 -0.52 4.40 -0.14
C THR A 78 -0.49 3.68 1.20
N TYR A 79 -1.54 3.85 1.99
CA TYR A 79 -1.78 3.17 3.26
C TYR A 79 -2.89 2.14 3.05
N ILE A 80 -2.72 0.91 3.54
CA ILE A 80 -3.68 -0.20 3.36
C ILE A 80 -3.85 -0.95 4.68
N SER A 81 -5.08 -1.15 5.13
CA SER A 81 -5.41 -1.88 6.35
C SER A 81 -6.75 -2.66 6.24
N PRO A 82 -6.85 -3.89 6.77
CA PRO A 82 -5.73 -4.76 7.13
C PRO A 82 -4.90 -5.07 5.87
N HIS A 83 -3.74 -5.71 6.01
CA HIS A 83 -2.91 -6.05 4.86
C HIS A 83 -2.52 -7.53 4.88
N PRO A 84 -2.32 -8.16 3.72
CA PRO A 84 -1.77 -9.51 3.67
C PRO A 84 -0.35 -9.54 4.26
N ASP A 85 0.02 -10.64 4.91
CA ASP A 85 1.41 -10.96 5.17
C ASP A 85 2.16 -11.25 3.86
N VAL A 86 3.49 -11.35 3.94
CA VAL A 86 4.35 -11.56 2.76
C VAL A 86 4.16 -12.94 2.12
N ARG A 87 3.53 -13.90 2.83
CA ARG A 87 3.26 -15.26 2.37
C ARG A 87 1.85 -15.42 1.78
N LEU A 88 1.01 -14.38 1.88
CA LEU A 88 -0.41 -14.41 1.52
C LEU A 88 -1.19 -15.50 2.27
N GLU A 89 -0.84 -15.71 3.54
CA GLU A 89 -1.46 -16.71 4.42
C GLU A 89 -2.48 -16.05 5.37
N HIS A 90 -2.21 -14.83 5.85
CA HIS A 90 -3.06 -14.13 6.81
C HIS A 90 -3.27 -12.65 6.46
N LEU A 91 -4.41 -12.10 6.87
CA LEU A 91 -4.58 -10.65 7.00
C LEU A 91 -4.05 -10.20 8.37
N VAL A 92 -3.06 -9.34 8.33
CA VAL A 92 -2.40 -8.77 9.49
C VAL A 92 -3.12 -7.47 9.89
N PRO A 93 -3.47 -7.30 11.17
CA PRO A 93 -3.96 -6.02 11.68
C PRO A 93 -2.82 -4.99 11.68
N GLY A 94 -3.17 -3.71 11.50
CA GLY A 94 -2.19 -2.64 11.30
C GLY A 94 -2.19 -2.17 9.85
N THR A 95 -1.11 -1.53 9.42
CA THR A 95 -1.08 -0.76 8.17
C THR A 95 0.15 -1.10 7.33
N LEU A 96 -0.10 -1.50 6.08
CA LEU A 96 0.90 -1.56 5.02
C LEU A 96 1.06 -0.15 4.43
N ILE A 97 2.30 0.29 4.29
CA ILE A 97 2.65 1.59 3.74
C ILE A 97 3.51 1.33 2.51
N ILE A 98 3.01 1.73 1.35
CA ILE A 98 3.76 1.72 0.09
C ILE A 98 4.13 3.15 -0.24
N ARG A 99 5.43 3.40 -0.38
CA ARG A 99 6.01 4.70 -0.73
C ARG A 99 6.63 4.59 -2.11
N PHE A 100 6.17 5.40 -3.05
CA PHE A 100 6.82 5.57 -4.35
C PHE A 100 7.52 6.93 -4.37
N ILE A 101 8.84 6.91 -4.40
CA ILE A 101 9.68 8.09 -4.25
C ILE A 101 10.39 8.36 -5.57
N ILE A 102 10.13 9.52 -6.14
CA ILE A 102 10.86 10.05 -7.28
C ILE A 102 11.79 11.14 -6.75
N CYS A 103 13.10 10.91 -6.83
CA CYS A 103 14.08 11.98 -6.66
C CYS A 103 14.21 12.73 -7.99
N CYS A 104 14.39 14.04 -7.94
CA CYS A 104 14.69 14.83 -9.14
C CYS A 104 15.99 14.32 -9.78
N THR A 105 15.95 14.16 -11.10
CA THR A 105 17.12 14.03 -11.99
C THR A 105 18.09 15.17 -11.83
#